data_AF-A0A5B7AW07-F1
#
_entry.id   AF-A0A5B7AW07-F1
#
_cell.length_a   1.000
_cell.length_b   1.000
_cell.length_c   1.000
_cell.angle_alpha   90.00
_cell.angle_beta   90.00
_cell.angle_gamma   90.00
#
_symmetry.space_group_name_H-M   'P 1'
#
loop_
_entity.id
_entity.type
_entity.pdbx_description
1 polymer ?
#
loop_
_entity_poly.entity_id
_entity_poly.type
_entity_poly.pdbx_seq_one_letter_code
_entity_poly.pdbx_strand_id
1 'polypeptide(L)'
;MVYDSLRIFSMMEEGLGRRPRGDLKAASVMRDRGLWLNRDKRIVGSIPGVYVGDLFFFRMELCVVGLHGQIQAGIDYLPASQSSNGEPIATSIIVSGGYEDDEDAGDVIIYTGQGGQDKHSRQCFHQKLEGGNLALERSMHYGIEVRVIRGFKYQGSASGKVYVYDGLYRILDSWFDVGKSGFGVYKYKLMRMDNQPQMGSAILRFAENLRTRPLTVRPVGYISLDISMKKEKVPVFLYNDIDNDHEPMYYDYLVTTVFPPYAYHHGGNGTGCDCVSGCFDDCLCTMKNGGEIAYDQNGILLRGKPLIFECGTHCRCPPTCRNRVSQKGVRNRFEVFRSRETGWGVRSLDLIQAGAFICEYAGVVLTREQAQVFTMNGDSLVYPNRFADRWAEWGDLSQISSDYVRPVYPSIPPLDFAMDVSRMRNVACYMSQSSSPNVLVQFVLYDHNNLLFPHLMLFAMENIPPLRELSLDYGVADEWTGKLAICN
;
A
#
# COMPACT_ATOMS: atom_id res chain seq x y z
N MET A 1 3.96 4.44 -7.24
CA MET A 1 5.20 5.15 -6.85
C MET A 1 5.23 6.62 -7.31
N VAL A 2 5.44 6.93 -8.60
CA VAL A 2 5.60 8.33 -9.07
C VAL A 2 4.42 9.23 -8.71
N TYR A 3 3.19 8.75 -8.96
CA TYR A 3 1.96 9.48 -8.60
C TYR A 3 1.89 9.80 -7.10
N ASP A 4 2.08 8.79 -6.24
CA ASP A 4 2.05 8.97 -4.79
C ASP A 4 3.16 9.89 -4.30
N SER A 5 4.37 9.75 -4.84
CA SER A 5 5.49 10.63 -4.53
C SER A 5 5.12 12.09 -4.82
N LEU A 6 4.66 12.38 -6.05
CA LEU A 6 4.21 13.73 -6.42
C LEU A 6 3.06 14.24 -5.55
N ARG A 7 2.10 13.38 -5.21
CA ARG A 7 0.97 13.75 -4.35
C ARG A 7 1.45 14.14 -2.97
N ILE A 8 2.35 13.35 -2.37
CA ILE A 8 2.93 13.59 -1.06
C ILE A 8 3.75 14.88 -1.06
N PHE A 9 4.65 15.08 -2.03
CA PHE A 9 5.43 16.32 -2.17
C PHE A 9 4.54 17.56 -2.39
N SER A 10 3.51 17.44 -3.23
CA SER A 10 2.57 18.53 -3.48
C SER A 10 1.83 18.99 -2.24
N MET A 11 1.57 18.08 -1.28
CA MET A 11 0.92 18.40 -0.02
C MET A 11 1.84 19.13 0.97
N MET A 12 3.17 19.05 0.80
CA MET A 12 4.13 19.79 1.63
C MET A 12 4.30 21.24 1.21
N GLU A 13 4.26 21.52 -0.09
CA GLU A 13 4.41 22.88 -0.62
C GLU A 13 3.20 23.79 -0.32
N GLU A 14 2.01 23.22 -0.13
CA GLU A 14 0.79 23.97 0.17
C GLU A 14 0.62 24.13 1.69
N GLY A 15 0.85 25.35 2.19
CA GLY A 15 0.67 25.70 3.60
C GLY A 15 -0.74 25.45 4.14
N LEU A 16 -0.84 25.34 5.48
CA LEU A 16 -2.07 25.10 6.24
C LEU A 16 -3.17 26.14 5.92
N GLY A 17 -4.18 25.78 5.11
CA GLY A 17 -5.32 26.67 4.86
C GLY A 17 -6.43 26.16 3.93
N ARG A 18 -6.13 25.26 3.00
CA ARG A 18 -7.13 24.51 2.20
C ARG A 18 -6.75 23.03 2.21
N ARG A 19 -7.71 22.11 2.10
CA ARG A 19 -7.40 20.69 1.89
C ARG A 19 -6.61 20.60 0.57
N PRO A 20 -5.30 20.31 0.60
CA PRO A 20 -4.50 20.31 -0.62
C PRO A 20 -5.04 19.22 -1.55
N ARG A 21 -5.42 19.59 -2.77
CA ARG A 21 -5.83 18.63 -3.82
C ARG A 21 -4.57 18.08 -4.50
N GLY A 22 -3.67 17.50 -3.69
CA GLY A 22 -2.44 16.89 -4.16
C GLY A 22 -2.70 15.82 -5.21
N ASP A 23 -3.87 15.18 -5.16
CA ASP A 23 -4.36 14.23 -6.17
C ASP A 23 -4.48 14.85 -7.57
N LEU A 24 -5.02 16.07 -7.65
CA LEU A 24 -5.18 16.81 -8.91
C LEU A 24 -3.85 17.38 -9.40
N LYS A 25 -3.03 17.93 -8.50
CA LYS A 25 -1.72 18.51 -8.84
C LYS A 25 -0.78 17.44 -9.38
N ALA A 26 -0.66 16.31 -8.69
CA ALA A 26 0.15 15.18 -9.15
C ALA A 26 -0.29 14.69 -10.54
N ALA A 27 -1.60 14.54 -10.75
CA ALA A 27 -2.12 14.11 -12.04
C ALA A 27 -1.89 15.11 -13.16
N SER A 28 -2.04 16.42 -12.89
CA SER A 28 -1.75 17.46 -13.88
C SER A 28 -0.28 17.43 -14.29
N VAL A 29 0.63 17.36 -13.31
CA VAL A 29 2.07 17.28 -13.57
C VAL A 29 2.40 16.04 -14.41
N MET A 30 1.86 14.88 -14.05
CA MET A 30 2.06 13.66 -14.83
C MET A 30 1.46 13.76 -16.24
N ARG A 31 0.31 14.40 -16.41
CA ARG A 31 -0.33 14.60 -17.72
C ARG A 31 0.55 15.45 -18.61
N ASP A 32 1.04 16.56 -18.08
CA ASP A 32 1.82 17.55 -18.83
C ASP A 32 3.20 16.98 -19.23
N ARG A 33 3.67 15.95 -18.51
CA ARG A 33 4.88 15.16 -18.84
C ARG A 33 4.62 13.90 -19.66
N GLY A 34 3.37 13.64 -20.07
CA GLY A 34 3.04 12.45 -20.89
C GLY A 34 3.11 11.12 -20.14
N LEU A 35 3.01 11.12 -18.82
CA LEU A 35 3.15 9.94 -17.96
C LEU A 35 1.82 9.26 -17.60
N TRP A 36 0.70 9.72 -18.17
CA TRP A 36 -0.57 8.99 -18.05
C TRP A 36 -0.50 7.72 -18.89
N LEU A 37 -0.83 6.60 -18.26
CA LEU A 37 -0.86 5.30 -18.92
C LEU A 37 -2.18 5.14 -19.66
N ASN A 38 -2.11 4.48 -20.83
CA ASN A 38 -3.27 4.05 -21.61
C ASN A 38 -4.25 5.16 -22.05
N ARG A 39 -3.90 6.44 -21.85
CA ARG A 39 -4.74 7.60 -22.18
C ARG A 39 -5.24 7.58 -23.62
N ASP A 40 -4.34 7.32 -24.57
CA ASP A 40 -4.66 7.34 -25.99
C ASP A 40 -5.09 5.96 -26.52
N LYS A 41 -4.87 4.90 -25.73
CA LYS A 41 -5.09 3.51 -26.15
C LYS A 41 -6.55 3.07 -26.05
N ARG A 42 -7.41 3.83 -25.37
CA ARG A 42 -8.89 3.69 -25.38
C ARG A 42 -9.35 2.23 -25.25
N ILE A 43 -8.81 1.56 -24.24
CA ILE A 43 -8.87 0.10 -24.09
C ILE A 43 -10.26 -0.33 -23.61
N VAL A 44 -10.86 -1.28 -24.31
CA VAL A 44 -12.01 -2.07 -23.87
C VAL A 44 -11.48 -3.34 -23.18
N GLY A 45 -12.15 -3.80 -22.12
CA GLY A 45 -11.69 -4.95 -21.34
C GLY A 45 -10.54 -4.60 -20.39
N SER A 46 -9.64 -5.56 -20.16
CA SER A 46 -8.54 -5.47 -19.18
C SER A 46 -7.49 -4.42 -19.54
N ILE A 47 -7.00 -3.69 -18.52
CA ILE A 47 -5.89 -2.75 -18.67
C ILE A 47 -4.57 -3.46 -18.35
N PRO A 48 -3.57 -3.45 -19.26
CA PRO A 48 -2.27 -4.05 -18.99
C PRO A 48 -1.61 -3.47 -17.73
N GLY A 49 -1.19 -4.36 -16.82
CA GLY A 49 -0.54 -3.98 -15.56
C GLY A 49 -1.50 -3.58 -14.43
N VAL A 50 -2.82 -3.67 -14.64
CA VAL A 50 -3.83 -3.46 -13.59
C VAL A 50 -4.61 -4.76 -13.39
N TYR A 51 -4.58 -5.30 -12.18
CA TYR A 51 -5.13 -6.60 -11.84
C TYR A 51 -6.36 -6.47 -10.95
N VAL A 52 -7.25 -7.47 -11.03
CA VAL A 52 -8.39 -7.58 -10.11
C VAL A 52 -7.86 -7.62 -8.68
N GLY A 53 -8.37 -6.74 -7.82
CA GLY A 53 -7.88 -6.57 -6.46
C GLY A 53 -7.04 -5.31 -6.24
N ASP A 54 -6.52 -4.67 -7.29
CA ASP A 54 -5.76 -3.45 -7.16
C ASP A 54 -6.59 -2.32 -6.55
N LEU A 55 -5.94 -1.56 -5.65
CA LEU A 55 -6.56 -0.52 -4.85
C LEU A 55 -6.06 0.87 -5.24
N PHE A 56 -6.98 1.82 -5.18
CA PHE A 56 -6.74 3.23 -5.46
C PHE A 56 -7.41 4.09 -4.39
N PHE A 57 -6.81 5.22 -4.02
CA PHE A 57 -7.39 6.14 -3.06
C PHE A 57 -8.12 7.31 -3.70
N PHE A 58 -7.77 7.64 -4.94
CA PHE A 58 -8.33 8.79 -5.64
C PHE A 58 -8.88 8.40 -7.00
N ARG A 59 -9.99 9.03 -7.40
CA ARG A 59 -10.52 8.89 -8.77
C ARG A 59 -9.48 9.23 -9.82
N MET A 60 -8.60 10.16 -9.48
CA MET A 60 -7.55 10.62 -10.37
C MET A 60 -6.45 9.57 -10.60
N GLU A 61 -6.19 8.67 -9.66
CA GLU A 61 -5.30 7.52 -9.89
C GLU A 61 -5.85 6.63 -11.00
N LEU A 62 -7.17 6.37 -10.98
CA LEU A 62 -7.88 5.60 -12.01
C LEU A 62 -7.72 6.26 -13.40
N CYS A 63 -7.74 7.60 -13.45
CA CYS A 63 -7.52 8.35 -14.69
C CYS A 63 -6.06 8.23 -15.17
N VAL A 64 -5.10 8.38 -14.25
CA VAL A 64 -3.66 8.31 -14.54
C VAL A 64 -3.26 6.94 -15.09
N VAL A 65 -3.84 5.84 -14.57
CA VAL A 65 -3.55 4.49 -15.08
C VAL A 65 -4.41 4.08 -16.30
N GLY A 66 -5.43 4.88 -16.62
CA GLY A 66 -6.37 4.63 -17.72
C GLY A 66 -7.46 3.59 -17.39
N LEU A 67 -7.68 3.27 -16.12
CA LEU A 67 -8.72 2.35 -15.69
C LEU A 67 -10.12 2.97 -15.85
N HIS A 68 -10.23 4.28 -15.58
CA HIS A 68 -11.47 5.05 -15.70
C HIS A 68 -11.16 6.53 -15.97
N GLY A 69 -11.66 7.09 -17.08
CA GLY A 69 -11.31 8.43 -17.56
C GLY A 69 -12.06 9.61 -16.94
N GLN A 70 -13.19 9.37 -16.25
CA GLN A 70 -13.99 10.44 -15.67
C GLN A 70 -13.57 10.75 -14.22
N ILE A 71 -13.37 12.03 -13.92
CA ILE A 71 -12.95 12.48 -12.58
C ILE A 71 -14.09 12.46 -11.54
N GLN A 72 -15.33 12.42 -12.02
CA GLN A 72 -16.54 12.52 -11.19
C GLN A 72 -17.64 11.55 -11.64
N ALA A 73 -17.96 11.51 -12.93
CA ALA A 73 -19.05 10.70 -13.46
C ALA A 73 -18.84 9.21 -13.15
N GLY A 74 -19.94 8.47 -12.96
CA GLY A 74 -19.88 7.03 -12.67
C GLY A 74 -19.57 6.19 -13.92
N ILE A 75 -19.95 6.66 -15.11
CA ILE A 75 -19.81 5.93 -16.38
C ILE A 75 -18.73 6.59 -17.22
N ASP A 76 -17.76 5.79 -17.66
CA ASP A 76 -16.80 6.18 -18.70
C ASP A 76 -17.07 5.41 -19.99
N TYR A 77 -16.94 6.08 -21.12
CA TYR A 77 -17.34 5.53 -22.41
C TYR A 77 -16.52 6.12 -23.57
N LEU A 78 -16.40 5.34 -24.63
CA LEU A 78 -15.88 5.83 -25.91
C LEU A 78 -17.02 6.50 -26.68
N PRO A 79 -16.83 7.72 -27.21
CA PRO A 79 -17.83 8.35 -28.05
C PRO A 79 -17.94 7.65 -29.41
N ALA A 80 -19.07 7.84 -30.09
CA ALA A 80 -19.36 7.29 -31.42
C ALA A 80 -18.22 7.51 -32.43
N SER A 81 -17.60 8.69 -32.43
CA SER A 81 -16.50 9.06 -33.33
C SER A 81 -15.23 8.24 -33.14
N GLN A 82 -15.14 7.45 -32.08
CA GLN A 82 -13.96 6.69 -31.68
C GLN A 82 -14.25 5.20 -31.49
N SER A 83 -15.52 4.81 -31.63
CA SER A 83 -15.98 3.43 -31.54
C SER A 83 -15.98 2.82 -32.94
N SER A 84 -15.48 1.58 -33.06
CA SER A 84 -15.56 0.81 -34.30
C SER A 84 -16.98 0.57 -34.77
N ASN A 85 -17.95 0.64 -33.84
CA ASN A 85 -19.36 0.41 -34.11
C ASN A 85 -20.09 1.67 -34.58
N GLY A 86 -19.43 2.84 -34.59
CA GLY A 86 -20.05 4.13 -34.91
C GLY A 86 -21.05 4.65 -33.86
N GLU A 87 -21.16 3.96 -32.72
CA GLU A 87 -22.04 4.28 -31.59
C GLU A 87 -21.25 4.30 -30.27
N PRO A 88 -21.65 5.10 -29.27
CA PRO A 88 -20.91 5.16 -28.02
C PRO A 88 -20.97 3.83 -27.27
N ILE A 89 -19.87 3.42 -26.64
CA ILE A 89 -19.79 2.17 -25.85
C ILE A 89 -19.14 2.44 -24.49
N ALA A 90 -19.79 1.97 -23.43
CA ALA A 90 -19.26 2.05 -22.07
C ALA A 90 -18.05 1.13 -21.89
N THR A 91 -17.00 1.64 -21.25
CA THR A 91 -15.75 0.91 -21.00
C THR A 91 -15.52 0.62 -19.52
N SER A 92 -16.03 1.47 -18.63
CA SER A 92 -15.92 1.24 -17.19
C SER A 92 -17.00 1.98 -16.40
N ILE A 93 -17.34 1.43 -15.23
CA ILE A 93 -18.28 2.03 -14.29
C ILE A 93 -17.72 2.07 -12.86
N ILE A 94 -18.24 3.00 -12.07
CA ILE A 94 -17.97 3.12 -10.64
C ILE A 94 -19.21 2.82 -9.82
N VAL A 95 -19.12 1.80 -8.99
CA VAL A 95 -20.17 1.43 -8.04
C VAL A 95 -19.77 1.96 -6.67
N SER A 96 -20.39 3.05 -6.21
CA SER A 96 -20.01 3.71 -4.95
C SER A 96 -21.17 4.15 -4.07
N GLY A 97 -22.37 3.61 -4.32
CA GLY A 97 -23.59 3.96 -3.58
C GLY A 97 -24.02 5.42 -3.80
N GLY A 98 -23.75 5.96 -4.99
CA GLY A 98 -24.12 7.33 -5.38
C GLY A 98 -25.57 7.46 -5.86
N TYR A 99 -26.25 6.33 -6.08
CA TYR A 99 -27.65 6.25 -6.45
C TYR A 99 -28.35 5.36 -5.44
N GLU A 100 -29.53 5.79 -4.99
CA GLU A 100 -30.34 5.07 -4.00
C GLU A 100 -30.95 3.77 -4.55
N ASP A 101 -30.99 3.62 -5.88
CA ASP A 101 -31.57 2.49 -6.61
C ASP A 101 -30.55 1.40 -6.97
N ASP A 102 -29.27 1.58 -6.63
CA ASP A 102 -28.24 0.57 -6.90
C ASP A 102 -28.43 -0.69 -6.03
N GLU A 103 -28.34 -1.87 -6.65
CA GLU A 103 -28.29 -3.16 -5.95
C GLU A 103 -27.00 -3.90 -6.33
N ASP A 104 -26.21 -4.30 -5.33
CA ASP A 104 -24.91 -4.93 -5.54
C ASP A 104 -24.82 -6.24 -4.75
N ALA A 105 -24.93 -7.36 -5.47
CA ALA A 105 -24.76 -8.72 -4.93
C ALA A 105 -23.36 -9.28 -5.20
N GLY A 106 -22.39 -8.45 -5.59
CA GLY A 106 -21.07 -8.90 -6.01
C GLY A 106 -21.06 -9.30 -7.49
N ASP A 107 -21.36 -10.57 -7.80
CA ASP A 107 -21.29 -11.06 -9.18
C ASP A 107 -22.40 -10.51 -10.07
N VAL A 108 -23.50 -10.05 -9.47
CA VAL A 108 -24.61 -9.38 -10.16
C VAL A 108 -24.79 -7.98 -9.59
N ILE A 109 -24.88 -7.00 -10.48
CA ILE A 109 -25.10 -5.60 -10.14
C ILE A 109 -26.31 -5.10 -10.92
N ILE A 110 -27.26 -4.48 -10.24
CA ILE A 110 -28.27 -3.63 -10.88
C ILE A 110 -27.78 -2.20 -10.73
N TYR A 111 -27.24 -1.65 -11.81
CA TYR A 111 -26.61 -0.34 -11.84
C TYR A 111 -27.59 0.71 -12.36
N THR A 112 -27.68 1.84 -11.66
CA THR A 112 -28.53 2.96 -12.06
C THR A 112 -27.80 3.86 -13.05
N GLY A 113 -28.48 4.23 -14.14
CA GLY A 113 -27.99 5.20 -15.11
C GLY A 113 -27.67 6.55 -14.49
N GLN A 114 -26.93 7.39 -15.22
CA GLN A 114 -26.57 8.72 -14.79
C GLN A 114 -27.60 9.79 -15.20
N GLY A 115 -27.62 10.90 -14.45
CA GLY A 115 -28.36 12.11 -14.81
C GLY A 115 -29.62 12.34 -13.97
N GLY A 116 -30.12 13.57 -14.03
CA GLY A 116 -31.30 13.98 -13.25
C GLY A 116 -31.06 14.05 -11.74
N GLN A 117 -29.81 14.16 -11.29
CA GLN A 117 -29.46 14.34 -9.87
C GLN A 117 -29.16 15.82 -9.52
N ASP A 118 -29.44 16.21 -8.28
CA ASP A 118 -28.98 17.47 -7.70
C ASP A 118 -27.53 17.38 -7.19
N LYS A 119 -27.02 18.50 -6.65
CA LYS A 119 -25.68 18.59 -6.03
C LYS A 119 -25.47 17.69 -4.80
N HIS A 120 -26.53 17.08 -4.27
CA HIS A 120 -26.52 16.17 -3.14
C HIS A 120 -26.75 14.71 -3.58
N SER A 121 -26.64 14.43 -4.89
CA SER A 121 -26.85 13.09 -5.47
C SER A 121 -28.26 12.54 -5.28
N ARG A 122 -29.27 13.41 -5.10
CA ARG A 122 -30.68 13.00 -5.04
C ARG A 122 -31.31 13.12 -6.42
N GLN A 123 -32.11 12.13 -6.81
CA GLN A 123 -32.83 12.17 -8.08
C GLN A 123 -33.93 13.25 -8.02
N CYS A 124 -33.93 14.18 -8.98
CA CYS A 124 -34.86 15.30 -9.06
C CYS A 124 -35.49 15.49 -10.45
N PHE A 125 -35.05 14.73 -11.47
CA PHE A 125 -35.64 14.73 -12.82
C PHE A 125 -35.61 13.32 -13.43
N HIS A 126 -36.45 13.08 -14.45
CA HIS A 126 -36.36 11.84 -15.25
C HIS A 126 -35.02 11.75 -16.00
N GLN A 127 -34.41 10.58 -15.99
CA GLN A 127 -33.23 10.29 -16.79
C GLN A 127 -33.55 10.20 -18.27
N LYS A 128 -32.53 10.40 -19.10
CA LYS A 128 -32.60 10.30 -20.55
C LYS A 128 -31.64 9.23 -21.05
N LEU A 129 -32.00 8.55 -22.13
CA LEU A 129 -31.13 7.56 -22.79
C LEU A 129 -30.11 8.28 -23.69
N GLU A 130 -29.17 8.98 -23.08
CA GLU A 130 -28.12 9.76 -23.74
C GLU A 130 -26.78 9.61 -23.01
N GLY A 131 -25.68 10.00 -23.68
CA GLY A 131 -24.34 9.94 -23.09
C GLY A 131 -24.00 8.56 -22.53
N GLY A 132 -23.64 8.48 -21.24
CA GLY A 132 -23.30 7.24 -20.57
C GLY A 132 -24.42 6.20 -20.54
N ASN A 133 -25.70 6.63 -20.47
CA ASN A 133 -26.83 5.71 -20.45
C ASN A 133 -27.00 5.01 -21.80
N LEU A 134 -26.89 5.77 -22.89
CA LEU A 134 -26.88 5.21 -24.24
C LEU A 134 -25.66 4.31 -24.43
N ALA A 135 -24.49 4.70 -23.91
CA ALA A 135 -23.28 3.90 -24.02
C ALA A 135 -23.38 2.54 -23.31
N LEU A 136 -24.05 2.47 -22.16
CA LEU A 136 -24.33 1.20 -21.46
C LEU A 136 -25.31 0.34 -22.25
N GLU A 137 -26.38 0.91 -22.79
CA GLU A 137 -27.35 0.17 -23.62
C GLU A 137 -26.69 -0.38 -24.89
N ARG A 138 -25.83 0.41 -25.55
CA ARG A 138 -25.06 -0.06 -26.72
C ARG A 138 -24.02 -1.10 -26.33
N SER A 139 -23.36 -0.97 -25.19
CA SER A 139 -22.47 -2.01 -24.67
C SER A 139 -23.19 -3.33 -24.40
N MET A 140 -24.46 -3.30 -23.96
CA MET A 140 -25.30 -4.50 -23.87
C MET A 140 -25.52 -5.11 -25.26
N HIS A 141 -25.97 -4.31 -26.22
CA HIS A 141 -26.25 -4.76 -27.59
C HIS A 141 -25.05 -5.43 -28.26
N TYR A 142 -23.84 -4.88 -28.06
CA TYR A 142 -22.61 -5.39 -28.66
C TYR A 142 -21.84 -6.38 -27.77
N GLY A 143 -22.31 -6.69 -26.57
CA GLY A 143 -21.63 -7.60 -25.64
C GLY A 143 -20.26 -7.09 -25.16
N ILE A 144 -20.12 -5.77 -25.00
CA ILE A 144 -18.87 -5.10 -24.61
C ILE A 144 -18.54 -5.41 -23.15
N GLU A 145 -17.26 -5.67 -22.89
CA GLU A 145 -16.72 -5.87 -21.56
C GLU A 145 -16.57 -4.52 -20.83
N VAL A 146 -17.22 -4.42 -19.67
CA VAL A 146 -17.22 -3.20 -18.84
C VAL A 146 -16.43 -3.47 -17.58
N ARG A 147 -15.40 -2.65 -17.33
CA ARG A 147 -14.63 -2.71 -16.07
C ARG A 147 -15.46 -2.16 -14.91
N VAL A 148 -15.48 -2.87 -13.79
CA VAL A 148 -16.17 -2.42 -12.57
C VAL A 148 -15.16 -2.06 -11.49
N ILE A 149 -15.27 -0.83 -10.98
CA ILE A 149 -14.48 -0.34 -9.86
C ILE A 149 -15.44 -0.01 -8.72
N ARG A 150 -15.29 -0.65 -7.56
CA ARG A 150 -16.14 -0.41 -6.39
C ARG A 150 -15.50 0.60 -5.45
N GLY A 151 -16.26 1.59 -4.99
CA GLY A 151 -15.84 2.62 -4.06
C GLY A 151 -16.42 2.41 -2.67
N PHE A 152 -15.57 2.35 -1.64
CA PHE A 152 -15.96 2.20 -0.24
C PHE A 152 -15.47 3.38 0.60
N LYS A 153 -16.19 3.70 1.68
CA LYS A 153 -15.63 4.53 2.76
C LYS A 153 -14.65 3.65 3.54
N TYR A 154 -13.44 4.14 3.75
CA TYR A 154 -12.41 3.41 4.50
C TYR A 154 -11.70 4.37 5.45
N GLN A 155 -11.87 4.16 6.75
CA GLN A 155 -11.23 5.01 7.76
C GLN A 155 -9.71 4.81 7.73
N GLY A 156 -8.96 5.91 7.75
CA GLY A 156 -7.49 5.87 7.72
C GLY A 156 -6.88 5.80 6.32
N SER A 157 -7.66 5.76 5.24
CA SER A 157 -7.10 5.93 3.89
C SER A 157 -6.78 7.39 3.59
N ALA A 158 -5.86 7.63 2.64
CA ALA A 158 -5.43 8.97 2.24
C ALA A 158 -6.57 9.93 1.86
N SER A 159 -7.68 9.41 1.33
CA SER A 159 -8.85 10.19 0.89
C SER A 159 -10.09 9.97 1.75
N GLY A 160 -10.05 9.06 2.74
CA GLY A 160 -11.22 8.52 3.43
C GLY A 160 -12.09 7.57 2.58
N LYS A 161 -11.68 7.30 1.34
CA LYS A 161 -12.27 6.30 0.44
C LYS A 161 -11.21 5.33 -0.08
N VAL A 162 -11.66 4.20 -0.58
CA VAL A 162 -10.86 3.28 -1.37
C VAL A 162 -11.67 2.83 -2.59
N TYR A 163 -11.02 2.70 -3.72
CA TYR A 163 -11.57 2.21 -4.98
C TYR A 163 -10.87 0.90 -5.32
N VAL A 164 -11.62 -0.14 -5.64
CA VAL A 164 -11.11 -1.48 -5.89
C VAL A 164 -11.54 -1.94 -7.26
N TYR A 165 -10.61 -2.40 -8.09
CA TYR A 165 -10.94 -3.00 -9.37
C TYR A 165 -11.42 -4.44 -9.19
N ASP A 166 -12.68 -4.72 -9.54
CA ASP A 166 -13.31 -6.03 -9.35
C ASP A 166 -13.44 -6.87 -10.64
N GLY A 167 -12.85 -6.36 -11.73
CA GLY A 167 -12.76 -7.06 -13.00
C GLY A 167 -13.80 -6.62 -14.02
N LEU A 168 -14.04 -7.53 -14.97
CA LEU A 168 -14.88 -7.35 -16.14
C LEU A 168 -16.27 -7.94 -15.94
N TYR A 169 -17.25 -7.20 -16.43
CA TYR A 169 -18.66 -7.55 -16.41
C TYR A 169 -19.24 -7.37 -17.81
N ARG A 170 -20.35 -8.05 -18.09
CA ARG A 170 -21.20 -7.82 -19.26
C ARG A 170 -22.57 -7.36 -18.82
N ILE A 171 -23.18 -6.48 -19.61
CA ILE A 171 -24.55 -6.03 -19.40
C ILE A 171 -25.46 -7.05 -20.08
N LEU A 172 -26.37 -7.64 -19.32
CA LEU A 172 -27.29 -8.67 -19.80
C LEU A 172 -28.70 -8.16 -20.08
N ASP A 173 -29.08 -7.09 -19.40
CA ASP A 173 -30.41 -6.51 -19.54
C ASP A 173 -30.38 -5.01 -19.22
N SER A 174 -31.30 -4.26 -19.81
CA SER A 174 -31.51 -2.84 -19.54
C SER A 174 -32.98 -2.48 -19.65
N TRP A 175 -33.49 -1.73 -18.68
CA TRP A 175 -34.88 -1.29 -18.67
C TRP A 175 -35.03 0.10 -18.07
N PHE A 176 -36.19 0.71 -18.33
CA PHE A 176 -36.60 1.95 -17.69
C PHE A 176 -37.55 1.63 -16.54
N ASP A 177 -37.35 2.27 -15.39
CA ASP A 177 -38.09 2.01 -14.16
C ASP A 177 -38.41 3.32 -13.45
N VAL A 178 -39.34 3.29 -12.48
CA VAL A 178 -39.57 4.41 -11.57
C VAL A 178 -38.72 4.19 -10.33
N GLY A 179 -37.71 5.04 -10.13
CA GLY A 179 -36.82 4.98 -8.97
C GLY A 179 -37.53 5.34 -7.66
N LYS A 180 -36.86 5.14 -6.53
CA LYS A 180 -37.42 5.36 -5.18
C LYS A 180 -37.94 6.79 -4.96
N SER A 181 -37.33 7.78 -5.61
CA SER A 181 -37.77 9.18 -5.58
C SER A 181 -38.95 9.51 -6.53
N GLY A 182 -39.52 8.52 -7.23
CA GLY A 182 -40.66 8.70 -8.15
C GLY A 182 -40.29 9.21 -9.55
N PHE A 183 -39.00 9.41 -9.82
CA PHE A 183 -38.51 9.80 -11.14
C PHE A 183 -38.11 8.57 -11.97
N GLY A 184 -38.20 8.71 -13.28
CA GLY A 184 -37.82 7.66 -14.21
C GLY A 184 -36.30 7.50 -14.29
N VAL A 185 -35.81 6.29 -14.13
CA VAL A 185 -34.37 5.93 -14.13
C VAL A 185 -34.13 4.77 -15.09
N TYR A 186 -32.94 4.74 -15.71
CA TYR A 186 -32.50 3.56 -16.46
C TYR A 186 -31.75 2.62 -15.54
N LYS A 187 -32.01 1.32 -15.63
CA LYS A 187 -31.33 0.28 -14.88
C LYS A 187 -30.64 -0.68 -15.83
N TYR A 188 -29.47 -1.15 -15.42
CA TYR A 188 -28.63 -2.06 -16.20
C TYR A 188 -28.23 -3.24 -15.31
N LYS A 189 -28.54 -4.46 -15.76
CA LYS A 189 -28.12 -5.68 -15.07
C LYS A 189 -26.76 -6.11 -15.59
N LEU A 190 -25.73 -5.97 -14.77
CA LEU A 190 -24.38 -6.46 -15.06
C LEU A 190 -24.15 -7.81 -14.40
N MET A 191 -23.46 -8.69 -15.11
CA MET A 191 -23.00 -9.98 -14.60
C MET A 191 -21.48 -10.08 -14.77
N ARG A 192 -20.81 -10.47 -13.69
CA ARG A 192 -19.37 -10.68 -13.68
C ARG A 192 -19.01 -11.81 -14.63
N MET A 193 -17.94 -11.62 -15.40
CA MET A 193 -17.43 -12.68 -16.26
C MET A 193 -16.73 -13.77 -15.43
N ASP A 194 -16.87 -15.03 -15.87
CA ASP A 194 -16.21 -16.18 -15.25
C ASP A 194 -14.69 -16.15 -15.39
N ASN A 195 -14.01 -17.04 -14.65
CA ASN A 195 -12.55 -17.27 -14.74
C ASN A 195 -11.67 -16.05 -14.42
N GLN A 196 -12.18 -15.09 -13.64
CA GLN A 196 -11.40 -13.99 -13.10
C GLN A 196 -10.96 -14.29 -11.66
N PRO A 197 -9.83 -13.71 -11.19
CA PRO A 197 -9.46 -13.77 -9.77
C PRO A 197 -10.59 -13.31 -8.85
N GLN A 198 -10.52 -13.68 -7.58
CA GLN A 198 -11.52 -13.24 -6.59
C GLN A 198 -11.62 -11.71 -6.55
N MET A 199 -12.84 -11.18 -6.40
CA MET A 199 -13.07 -9.73 -6.30
C MET A 199 -12.30 -9.13 -5.12
N GLY A 200 -11.61 -8.02 -5.38
CA GLY A 200 -10.92 -7.27 -4.33
C GLY A 200 -11.86 -6.74 -3.26
N SER A 201 -13.08 -6.33 -3.64
CA SER A 201 -14.10 -5.93 -2.66
C SER A 201 -14.53 -7.06 -1.73
N ALA A 202 -14.58 -8.30 -2.22
CA ALA A 202 -14.84 -9.47 -1.40
C ALA A 202 -13.67 -9.74 -0.44
N ILE A 203 -12.43 -9.62 -0.93
CA ILE A 203 -11.21 -9.73 -0.11
C ILE A 203 -11.19 -8.67 1.00
N LEU A 204 -11.53 -7.41 0.69
CA LEU A 204 -11.62 -6.34 1.70
C LEU A 204 -12.62 -6.67 2.82
N ARG A 205 -13.83 -7.10 2.46
CA ARG A 205 -14.86 -7.51 3.43
C ARG A 205 -14.42 -8.72 4.25
N PHE A 206 -13.78 -9.69 3.61
CA PHE A 206 -13.26 -10.87 4.28
C PHE A 206 -12.16 -10.51 5.30
N ALA A 207 -11.20 -9.67 4.93
CA ALA A 207 -10.17 -9.18 5.83
C ALA A 207 -10.75 -8.38 7.01
N GLU A 208 -11.76 -7.55 6.77
CA GLU A 208 -12.50 -6.86 7.84
C GLU A 208 -13.17 -7.83 8.82
N ASN A 209 -13.74 -8.92 8.32
CA ASN A 209 -14.32 -9.94 9.18
C ASN A 209 -13.26 -10.74 9.93
N LEU A 210 -12.11 -11.07 9.32
CA LEU A 210 -11.00 -11.73 10.04
C LEU A 210 -10.50 -10.90 11.21
N ARG A 211 -10.52 -9.59 11.03
CA ARG A 211 -10.12 -8.59 12.02
C ARG A 211 -11.03 -8.49 13.24
N THR A 212 -12.29 -8.90 13.12
CA THR A 212 -13.31 -8.73 14.17
C THR A 212 -13.83 -10.05 14.71
N ARG A 213 -13.96 -11.07 13.86
CA ARG A 213 -14.54 -12.38 14.15
C ARG A 213 -13.83 -13.49 13.36
N PRO A 214 -12.51 -13.69 13.56
CA PRO A 214 -11.70 -14.60 12.74
C PRO A 214 -12.27 -16.02 12.70
N LEU A 215 -12.64 -16.59 13.85
CA LEU A 215 -13.16 -17.95 13.96
C LEU A 215 -14.58 -18.11 13.37
N THR A 216 -15.32 -17.02 13.14
CA THR A 216 -16.63 -17.09 12.48
C THR A 216 -16.48 -17.22 10.97
N VAL A 217 -15.57 -16.46 10.36
CA VAL A 217 -15.36 -16.49 8.91
C VAL A 217 -14.36 -17.55 8.46
N ARG A 218 -13.47 -17.97 9.36
CA ARG A 218 -12.48 -19.00 9.10
C ARG A 218 -12.29 -19.85 10.38
N PRO A 219 -13.14 -20.88 10.57
CA PRO A 219 -13.22 -21.65 11.82
C PRO A 219 -12.05 -22.60 12.04
N VAL A 220 -11.27 -22.91 11.00
CA VAL A 220 -10.15 -23.86 11.03
C VAL A 220 -8.88 -23.21 10.49
N GLY A 221 -7.73 -23.82 10.79
CA GLY A 221 -6.41 -23.43 10.29
C GLY A 221 -5.64 -22.42 11.14
N TYR A 222 -6.29 -21.72 12.07
CA TYR A 222 -5.57 -20.89 13.04
C TYR A 222 -4.84 -21.76 14.06
N ILE A 223 -3.50 -21.68 14.07
CA ILE A 223 -2.64 -22.31 15.08
C ILE A 223 -2.60 -21.43 16.32
N SER A 224 -2.42 -20.12 16.13
CA SER A 224 -2.42 -19.12 17.18
C SER A 224 -3.07 -17.83 16.68
N LEU A 225 -3.84 -17.18 17.54
CA LEU A 225 -4.37 -15.84 17.30
C LEU A 225 -3.43 -14.74 17.79
N ASP A 226 -2.28 -15.08 18.37
CA ASP A 226 -1.23 -14.10 18.68
C ASP A 226 0.12 -14.80 18.98
N ILE A 227 0.99 -14.90 17.98
CA ILE A 227 2.37 -15.39 18.17
C ILE A 227 3.28 -14.37 18.84
N SER A 228 2.87 -13.09 18.91
CA SER A 228 3.64 -12.07 19.63
C SER A 228 3.54 -12.22 21.14
N MET A 229 2.60 -13.04 21.63
CA MET A 229 2.30 -13.22 23.06
C MET A 229 2.07 -11.88 23.78
N LYS A 230 1.29 -10.98 23.15
CA LYS A 230 1.00 -9.62 23.62
C LYS A 230 2.22 -8.71 23.77
N LYS A 231 3.37 -9.06 23.20
CA LYS A 231 4.54 -8.16 23.14
C LYS A 231 4.29 -7.02 22.14
N GLU A 232 3.50 -7.26 21.10
CA GLU A 232 3.05 -6.23 20.17
C GLU A 232 1.75 -5.56 20.64
N LYS A 233 1.49 -4.34 20.16
CA LYS A 233 0.24 -3.60 20.44
C LYS A 233 -0.98 -4.20 19.76
N VAL A 234 -0.77 -4.98 18.71
CA VAL A 234 -1.78 -5.65 17.91
C VAL A 234 -1.37 -7.11 17.73
N PRO A 235 -2.33 -8.06 17.69
CA PRO A 235 -2.00 -9.47 17.60
C PRO A 235 -1.39 -9.82 16.23
N VAL A 236 -0.48 -10.80 16.24
CA VAL A 236 0.08 -11.40 15.02
C VAL A 236 -0.46 -12.81 14.87
N PHE A 237 -1.32 -13.02 13.88
CA PHE A 237 -1.97 -14.32 13.67
C PHE A 237 -1.01 -15.33 13.05
N LEU A 238 -1.22 -16.61 13.34
CA LEU A 238 -0.55 -17.73 12.69
C LEU A 238 -1.58 -18.68 12.10
N TYR A 239 -1.51 -18.87 10.79
CA TYR A 239 -2.49 -19.60 10.01
C TYR A 239 -1.85 -20.68 9.12
N ASN A 240 -2.36 -21.89 9.19
CA ASN A 240 -1.94 -23.01 8.36
C ASN A 240 -3.16 -23.86 7.96
N ASP A 241 -3.46 -23.90 6.67
CA ASP A 241 -4.47 -24.77 6.06
C ASP A 241 -3.87 -25.73 5.03
N ILE A 242 -2.56 -25.94 5.06
CA ILE A 242 -1.82 -26.75 4.09
C ILE A 242 -1.32 -28.05 4.73
N ASP A 243 -0.69 -27.96 5.90
CA ASP A 243 -0.04 -29.09 6.58
C ASP A 243 -0.09 -28.94 8.12
N ASN A 244 0.69 -29.75 8.84
CA ASN A 244 0.79 -29.71 10.30
C ASN A 244 2.06 -28.99 10.79
N ASP A 245 2.68 -28.15 9.95
CA ASP A 245 3.85 -27.38 10.35
C ASP A 245 3.45 -26.27 11.33
N HIS A 246 4.24 -26.13 12.39
CA HIS A 246 4.04 -25.16 13.46
C HIS A 246 5.32 -24.38 13.77
N GLU A 247 6.29 -24.33 12.83
CA GLU A 247 7.63 -23.79 13.08
C GLU A 247 7.65 -22.40 13.76
N PRO A 248 6.77 -21.43 13.37
CA PRO A 248 6.77 -20.10 13.98
C PRO A 248 6.47 -20.08 15.48
N MET A 249 5.89 -21.15 16.05
CA MET A 249 5.61 -21.28 17.48
C MET A 249 6.85 -21.59 18.32
N TYR A 250 7.95 -22.03 17.71
CA TYR A 250 9.16 -22.46 18.42
C TYR A 250 10.20 -21.34 18.59
N TYR A 251 9.94 -20.16 18.03
CA TYR A 251 10.82 -18.99 18.16
C TYR A 251 10.36 -18.04 19.25
N ASP A 252 11.33 -17.36 19.88
CA ASP A 252 11.06 -16.31 20.84
C ASP A 252 10.73 -15.01 20.10
N TYR A 253 9.48 -14.53 20.26
CA TYR A 253 9.07 -13.29 19.61
C TYR A 253 9.85 -12.08 20.17
N LEU A 254 10.48 -11.29 19.31
CA LEU A 254 11.32 -10.14 19.67
C LEU A 254 10.85 -8.86 18.96
N VAL A 255 10.29 -7.89 19.69
CA VAL A 255 9.67 -6.69 19.09
C VAL A 255 10.68 -5.76 18.40
N THR A 256 11.85 -5.56 19.00
CA THR A 256 12.89 -4.63 18.56
C THR A 256 14.24 -5.32 18.48
N THR A 257 15.09 -4.91 17.55
CA THR A 257 16.44 -5.45 17.39
C THR A 257 17.24 -5.36 18.69
N VAL A 258 18.00 -6.41 19.01
CA VAL A 258 18.94 -6.43 20.14
C VAL A 258 20.33 -6.09 19.63
N PHE A 259 20.85 -4.94 20.06
CA PHE A 259 22.22 -4.52 19.73
C PHE A 259 23.23 -4.89 20.81
N PRO A 260 24.51 -5.09 20.45
CA PRO A 260 25.59 -5.20 21.43
C PRO A 260 25.65 -3.96 22.34
N PRO A 261 25.97 -4.10 23.65
CA PRO A 261 25.94 -2.98 24.59
C PRO A 261 26.74 -1.74 24.16
N TYR A 262 27.85 -1.94 23.43
CA TYR A 262 28.69 -0.85 22.93
C TYR A 262 28.07 -0.03 21.80
N ALA A 263 27.01 -0.52 21.15
CA ALA A 263 26.23 0.28 20.19
C ALA A 263 25.69 1.56 20.87
N TYR A 264 25.35 1.47 22.16
CA TYR A 264 24.83 2.57 22.97
C TYR A 264 25.94 3.46 23.58
N HIS A 265 27.19 3.01 23.61
CA HIS A 265 28.30 3.74 24.26
C HIS A 265 28.90 4.86 23.39
N HIS A 266 28.76 4.81 22.05
CA HIS A 266 29.32 5.81 21.13
C HIS A 266 28.45 7.08 20.92
N GLY A 267 27.49 7.35 21.82
CA GLY A 267 26.72 8.58 21.82
C GLY A 267 27.44 9.70 22.59
N GLY A 268 28.34 10.44 21.93
CA GLY A 268 28.81 11.71 22.48
C GLY A 268 27.61 12.59 22.87
N ASN A 269 27.67 13.26 24.04
CA ASN A 269 26.64 14.15 24.62
C ASN A 269 25.44 14.38 23.71
N GLY A 270 24.42 13.51 23.79
CA GLY A 270 23.36 13.42 22.79
C GLY A 270 22.67 14.75 22.55
N THR A 271 22.93 15.37 21.39
CA THR A 271 22.23 16.59 20.96
C THR A 271 20.93 16.22 20.26
N GLY A 272 19.84 16.30 21.03
CA GLY A 272 18.48 16.29 20.49
C GLY A 272 18.01 17.69 20.12
N CYS A 273 16.85 17.80 19.47
CA CYS A 273 16.24 19.09 19.19
C CYS A 273 15.52 19.67 20.43
N ASP A 274 15.41 20.99 20.51
CA ASP A 274 14.67 21.71 21.55
C ASP A 274 13.21 22.02 21.18
N CYS A 275 12.69 21.44 20.10
CA CYS A 275 11.35 21.72 19.59
C CYS A 275 10.26 21.23 20.56
N VAL A 276 9.52 22.14 21.19
CA VAL A 276 8.46 21.76 22.17
C VAL A 276 7.12 21.39 21.54
N SER A 277 6.83 21.88 20.33
CA SER A 277 5.55 21.68 19.64
C SER A 277 5.62 20.67 18.49
N GLY A 278 6.70 19.87 18.43
CA GLY A 278 7.00 18.99 17.31
C GLY A 278 8.02 19.62 16.34
N CYS A 279 8.67 18.76 15.54
CA CYS A 279 9.72 19.17 14.61
C CYS A 279 9.16 19.70 13.29
N PHE A 280 9.67 20.85 12.89
CA PHE A 280 9.46 21.48 11.58
C PHE A 280 10.78 21.53 10.80
N ASP A 281 10.81 22.24 9.68
CA ASP A 281 11.92 22.16 8.73
C ASP A 281 13.23 22.76 9.29
N ASP A 282 13.17 23.71 10.23
CA ASP A 282 14.35 24.39 10.79
C ASP A 282 14.95 23.73 12.06
N CYS A 283 14.71 22.44 12.31
CA CYS A 283 15.21 21.80 13.53
C CYS A 283 16.51 20.99 13.33
N LEU A 284 17.28 20.79 14.42
CA LEU A 284 18.51 19.99 14.40
C LEU A 284 18.31 18.59 13.81
N CYS A 285 17.19 17.92 14.12
CA CYS A 285 16.88 16.61 13.57
C CYS A 285 16.62 16.68 12.06
N THR A 286 15.99 17.75 11.56
CA THR A 286 15.80 17.96 10.12
C THR A 286 17.15 18.19 9.42
N MET A 287 18.04 18.97 10.03
CA MET A 287 19.40 19.15 9.51
C MET A 287 20.18 17.83 9.43
N LYS A 288 20.06 16.95 10.43
CA LYS A 288 20.63 15.58 10.39
C LYS A 288 20.09 14.75 9.21
N ASN A 289 18.88 15.02 8.75
CA ASN A 289 18.26 14.37 7.58
C ASN A 289 18.55 15.09 6.24
N GLY A 290 19.52 16.00 6.21
CA GLY A 290 19.90 16.75 5.00
C GLY A 290 19.04 17.98 4.73
N GLY A 291 18.46 18.59 5.77
CA GLY A 291 17.63 19.79 5.64
C GLY A 291 16.18 19.52 5.24
N GLU A 292 15.78 18.24 5.17
CA GLU A 292 14.42 17.82 4.84
C GLU A 292 13.98 16.75 5.82
N ILE A 293 12.81 16.93 6.42
CA ILE A 293 12.25 15.92 7.32
C ILE A 293 11.96 14.63 6.56
N ALA A 294 11.98 13.47 7.23
CA ALA A 294 11.73 12.19 6.56
C ALA A 294 10.23 11.89 6.32
N TYR A 295 9.34 12.45 7.13
CA TYR A 295 7.93 12.06 7.18
C TYR A 295 6.98 13.25 7.06
N ASP A 296 5.82 13.01 6.43
CA ASP A 296 4.70 13.96 6.44
C ASP A 296 4.01 14.01 7.82
N GLN A 297 2.95 14.82 7.95
CA GLN A 297 2.21 14.95 9.21
C GLN A 297 1.46 13.66 9.64
N ASN A 298 1.22 12.74 8.70
CA ASN A 298 0.54 11.47 8.93
C ASN A 298 1.54 10.32 9.23
N GLY A 299 2.85 10.58 9.17
CA GLY A 299 3.89 9.57 9.34
C GLY A 299 4.18 8.76 8.07
N ILE A 300 3.80 9.27 6.90
CA ILE A 300 4.16 8.69 5.60
C ILE A 300 5.56 9.16 5.22
N LEU A 301 6.42 8.22 4.84
CA LEU A 301 7.75 8.48 4.33
C LEU A 301 7.67 9.33 3.05
N LEU A 302 8.39 10.46 3.04
CA LEU A 302 8.39 11.39 1.91
C LEU A 302 9.29 10.88 0.77
N ARG A 303 10.47 10.39 1.15
CA ARG A 303 11.51 9.87 0.25
C ARG A 303 12.38 8.89 1.01
N GLY A 304 12.87 7.85 0.33
CA GLY A 304 13.90 7.02 0.93
C GLY A 304 15.23 7.75 1.04
N LYS A 305 15.99 7.44 2.09
CA LYS A 305 17.32 8.02 2.37
C LYS A 305 18.28 6.87 2.69
N PRO A 306 19.61 7.02 2.54
CA PRO A 306 20.54 6.02 3.05
C PRO A 306 20.40 5.79 4.56
N LEU A 307 20.04 6.85 5.29
CA LEU A 307 19.82 6.80 6.73
C LEU A 307 18.85 7.91 7.15
N ILE A 308 17.91 7.57 8.02
CA ILE A 308 16.98 8.52 8.64
C ILE A 308 17.33 8.70 10.12
N PHE A 309 17.33 9.96 10.57
CA PHE A 309 17.48 10.32 11.98
C PHE A 309 16.12 10.73 12.56
N GLU A 310 15.50 9.84 13.30
CA GLU A 310 14.30 10.16 14.08
C GLU A 310 14.66 10.92 15.37
N CYS A 311 13.68 11.59 15.96
CA CYS A 311 13.83 12.20 17.26
C CYS A 311 13.95 11.12 18.34
N GLY A 312 14.99 11.23 19.17
CA GLY A 312 15.26 10.29 20.28
C GLY A 312 14.84 10.80 21.66
N THR A 313 15.34 10.13 22.69
CA THR A 313 15.11 10.49 24.11
C THR A 313 15.72 11.83 24.50
N HIS A 314 16.76 12.27 23.80
CA HIS A 314 17.40 13.58 24.00
C HIS A 314 16.64 14.75 23.36
N CYS A 315 15.59 14.49 22.58
CA CYS A 315 14.79 15.54 21.94
C CYS A 315 13.63 15.98 22.85
N ARG A 316 13.35 17.28 22.93
CA ARG A 316 12.23 17.84 23.72
C ARG A 316 10.86 17.72 23.04
N CYS A 317 10.81 17.25 21.80
CA CYS A 317 9.58 17.14 21.04
C CYS A 317 8.68 16.02 21.56
N PRO A 318 7.34 16.23 21.52
CA PRO A 318 6.38 15.30 22.10
C PRO A 318 6.36 13.97 21.33
N PRO A 319 5.79 12.90 21.91
CA PRO A 319 5.57 11.63 21.20
C PRO A 319 4.73 11.74 19.91
N THR A 320 3.94 12.82 19.80
CA THR A 320 3.16 13.17 18.60
C THR A 320 3.99 13.82 17.49
N CYS A 321 5.27 14.09 17.72
CA CYS A 321 6.17 14.64 16.71
C CYS A 321 6.14 13.79 15.43
N ARG A 322 6.04 14.45 14.27
CA ARG A 322 6.08 13.79 12.95
C ARG A 322 7.41 13.08 12.67
N ASN A 323 8.50 13.46 13.35
CA ASN A 323 9.80 12.77 13.26
C ASN A 323 9.99 11.65 14.30
N ARG A 324 8.89 11.04 14.75
CA ARG A 324 8.87 9.83 15.61
C ARG A 324 7.87 8.85 15.00
N VAL A 325 8.26 8.04 14.02
CA VAL A 325 7.33 7.19 13.27
C VAL A 325 7.56 5.73 13.60
N SER A 326 8.73 5.21 13.24
CA SER A 326 9.10 3.80 13.38
C SER A 326 9.22 3.37 14.85
N GLN A 327 9.71 4.24 15.72
CA GLN A 327 9.79 3.99 17.17
C GLN A 327 8.42 3.78 17.86
N LYS A 328 7.31 4.04 17.17
CA LYS A 328 5.95 3.79 17.70
C LYS A 328 5.57 2.31 17.63
N GLY A 329 6.35 1.48 16.94
CA GLY A 329 6.13 0.05 16.78
C GLY A 329 4.95 -0.27 15.85
N VAL A 330 4.63 -1.56 15.75
CA VAL A 330 3.62 -2.09 14.83
C VAL A 330 2.23 -1.51 15.11
N ARG A 331 1.50 -1.21 14.03
CA ARG A 331 0.12 -0.70 14.06
C ARG A 331 -0.86 -1.52 13.23
N ASN A 332 -0.34 -2.23 12.22
CA ASN A 332 -1.13 -3.09 11.34
C ASN A 332 -1.21 -4.50 11.92
N ARG A 333 -2.36 -5.16 11.76
CA ARG A 333 -2.53 -6.56 12.12
C ARG A 333 -2.00 -7.44 11.01
N PHE A 334 -1.12 -8.35 11.38
CA PHE A 334 -0.48 -9.27 10.46
C PHE A 334 -0.94 -10.70 10.68
N GLU A 335 -0.81 -11.49 9.64
CA GLU A 335 -0.98 -12.93 9.66
C GLU A 335 0.24 -13.57 9.00
N VAL A 336 0.97 -14.37 9.77
CA VAL A 336 1.95 -15.32 9.26
C VAL A 336 1.16 -16.52 8.76
N PHE A 337 1.30 -16.87 7.48
CA PHE A 337 0.54 -17.92 6.85
C PHE A 337 1.44 -18.95 6.18
N ARG A 338 1.06 -20.23 6.24
CA ARG A 338 1.77 -21.30 5.55
C ARG A 338 1.68 -21.09 4.04
N SER A 339 2.81 -21.18 3.35
CA SER A 339 2.92 -21.00 1.90
C SER A 339 3.54 -22.22 1.26
N ARG A 340 3.05 -22.60 0.07
CA ARG A 340 3.64 -23.71 -0.71
C ARG A 340 4.95 -23.32 -1.39
N GLU A 341 5.18 -22.04 -1.60
CA GLU A 341 6.31 -21.52 -2.38
C GLU A 341 7.46 -21.04 -1.50
N THR A 342 7.15 -20.52 -0.32
CA THR A 342 8.08 -19.79 0.56
C THR A 342 8.18 -20.40 1.96
N GLY A 343 7.49 -21.52 2.21
CA GLY A 343 7.35 -22.14 3.53
C GLY A 343 6.39 -21.36 4.43
N TRP A 344 6.77 -20.15 4.81
CA TRP A 344 5.93 -19.21 5.55
C TRP A 344 5.98 -17.83 4.89
N GLY A 345 4.83 -17.15 4.86
CA GLY A 345 4.71 -15.79 4.34
C GLY A 345 4.01 -14.88 5.34
N VAL A 346 4.04 -13.57 5.08
CA VAL A 346 3.36 -12.56 5.89
C VAL A 346 2.37 -11.82 5.02
N ARG A 347 1.16 -11.61 5.54
CA ARG A 347 0.18 -10.70 4.92
C ARG A 347 -0.44 -9.78 5.97
N SER A 348 -0.85 -8.59 5.55
CA SER A 348 -1.57 -7.65 6.41
C SER A 348 -3.07 -7.88 6.31
N LEU A 349 -3.78 -7.86 7.44
CA LEU A 349 -5.25 -7.79 7.45
C LEU A 349 -5.74 -6.35 7.24
N ASP A 350 -4.86 -5.38 7.48
CA ASP A 350 -5.13 -3.97 7.25
C ASP A 350 -4.61 -3.53 5.89
N LEU A 351 -5.30 -2.58 5.28
CA LEU A 351 -4.79 -1.88 4.11
C LEU A 351 -3.56 -1.03 4.51
N ILE A 352 -2.50 -1.09 3.72
CA ILE A 352 -1.26 -0.32 3.94
C ILE A 352 -1.08 0.66 2.80
N GLN A 353 -0.96 1.95 3.11
CA GLN A 353 -0.72 3.00 2.12
C GLN A 353 0.76 3.03 1.72
N ALA A 354 1.05 3.38 0.46
CA ALA A 354 2.41 3.64 -0.01
C ALA A 354 3.14 4.67 0.89
N GLY A 355 4.37 4.35 1.26
CA GLY A 355 5.21 5.11 2.19
C GLY A 355 4.87 4.94 3.67
N ALA A 356 3.85 4.15 4.04
CA ALA A 356 3.55 3.88 5.44
C ALA A 356 4.57 2.94 6.08
N PHE A 357 4.91 3.19 7.34
CA PHE A 357 5.69 2.27 8.17
C PHE A 357 4.90 0.99 8.45
N ILE A 358 5.55 -0.16 8.32
CA ILE A 358 4.98 -1.50 8.51
C ILE A 358 5.41 -2.08 9.87
N CYS A 359 6.71 -2.36 10.00
CA CYS A 359 7.33 -2.93 11.20
C CYS A 359 8.86 -2.79 11.13
N GLU A 360 9.54 -3.07 12.24
CA GLU A 360 11.00 -3.26 12.25
C GLU A 360 11.35 -4.67 11.76
N TYR A 361 12.49 -4.87 11.10
CA TYR A 361 13.08 -6.19 10.90
C TYR A 361 13.93 -6.52 12.13
N ALA A 362 13.38 -7.28 13.08
CA ALA A 362 13.99 -7.46 14.40
C ALA A 362 14.69 -8.82 14.55
N GLY A 363 15.96 -8.77 14.97
CA GLY A 363 16.79 -9.93 15.30
C GLY A 363 17.87 -9.58 16.31
N VAL A 364 18.82 -10.48 16.53
CA VAL A 364 19.98 -10.26 17.40
C VAL A 364 21.18 -9.85 16.56
N VAL A 365 21.69 -8.64 16.78
CA VAL A 365 22.88 -8.16 16.07
C VAL A 365 24.14 -8.80 16.63
N LEU A 366 24.95 -9.33 15.73
CA LEU A 366 26.22 -9.97 16.02
C LEU A 366 27.38 -9.07 15.62
N THR A 367 28.45 -9.10 16.41
CA THR A 367 29.74 -8.53 16.00
C THR A 367 30.33 -9.32 14.83
N ARG A 368 31.36 -8.76 14.17
CA ARG A 368 32.05 -9.47 13.09
C ARG A 368 32.63 -10.81 13.55
N GLU A 369 33.21 -10.86 14.75
CA GLU A 369 33.79 -12.07 15.33
C GLU A 369 32.70 -13.09 15.66
N GLN A 370 31.59 -12.65 16.25
CA GLN A 370 30.45 -13.52 16.54
C GLN A 370 29.83 -14.10 15.25
N ALA A 371 29.63 -13.25 14.25
CA ALA A 371 29.08 -13.66 12.95
C ALA A 371 29.95 -14.74 12.30
N GLN A 372 31.29 -14.60 12.34
CA GLN A 372 32.22 -15.60 11.83
C GLN A 372 32.05 -16.96 12.53
N VAL A 373 31.90 -16.98 13.85
CA VAL A 373 31.68 -18.22 14.60
C VAL A 373 30.39 -18.92 14.17
N PHE A 374 29.29 -18.16 14.02
CA PHE A 374 28.00 -18.69 13.56
C PHE A 374 28.11 -19.25 12.13
N THR A 375 28.69 -18.49 11.20
CA THR A 375 28.88 -18.97 9.81
C THR A 375 29.79 -20.20 9.74
N MET A 376 30.83 -20.30 10.58
CA MET A 376 31.68 -21.50 10.67
C MET A 376 30.92 -22.74 11.16
N ASN A 377 29.86 -22.56 11.95
CA ASN A 377 28.97 -23.63 12.39
C ASN A 377 27.89 -23.99 11.36
N GLY A 378 27.83 -23.28 10.23
CA GLY A 378 26.82 -23.48 9.18
C GLY A 378 25.53 -22.67 9.38
N ASP A 379 25.49 -21.76 10.35
CA ASP A 379 24.31 -20.94 10.61
C ASP A 379 24.11 -19.89 9.50
N SER A 380 22.86 -19.70 9.09
CA SER A 380 22.47 -18.67 8.13
C SER A 380 22.20 -17.34 8.85
N LEU A 381 22.94 -16.30 8.47
CA LEU A 381 22.78 -14.95 9.03
C LEU A 381 22.21 -13.99 7.99
N VAL A 382 21.50 -12.97 8.47
CA VAL A 382 20.99 -11.88 7.64
C VAL A 382 21.99 -10.72 7.66
N TYR A 383 22.37 -10.24 6.48
CA TYR A 383 23.30 -9.12 6.34
C TYR A 383 22.55 -7.90 5.79
N PRO A 384 22.42 -6.81 6.57
CA PRO A 384 21.69 -5.61 6.17
C PRO A 384 22.17 -4.98 4.85
N ASN A 385 23.47 -5.05 4.56
CA ASN A 385 24.07 -4.53 3.34
C ASN A 385 23.71 -5.32 2.06
N ARG A 386 23.02 -6.47 2.19
CA ARG A 386 22.55 -7.26 1.04
C ARG A 386 21.15 -6.85 0.57
N PHE A 387 20.35 -6.21 1.42
CA PHE A 387 19.06 -5.70 0.97
C PHE A 387 19.26 -4.71 -0.17
N ALA A 388 18.48 -4.86 -1.24
CA ALA A 388 18.56 -3.94 -2.36
C ALA A 388 18.18 -2.52 -1.93
N ASP A 389 18.81 -1.52 -2.54
CA ASP A 389 18.57 -0.10 -2.27
C ASP A 389 17.21 0.39 -2.82
N ARG A 390 16.13 -0.38 -2.65
CA ARG A 390 14.77 -0.05 -3.11
C ARG A 390 14.23 1.24 -2.50
N TRP A 391 14.76 1.64 -1.34
CA TRP A 391 14.50 2.96 -0.75
C TRP A 391 14.82 4.10 -1.73
N ALA A 392 15.82 3.92 -2.60
CA ALA A 392 16.21 4.90 -3.61
C ALA A 392 15.10 5.17 -4.65
N GLU A 393 14.21 4.22 -4.89
CA GLU A 393 13.13 4.35 -5.88
C GLU A 393 11.97 5.20 -5.33
N TRP A 394 11.76 5.17 -4.00
CA TRP A 394 10.68 5.91 -3.35
C TRP A 394 10.97 7.40 -3.26
N GLY A 395 10.09 8.21 -3.85
CA GLY A 395 10.24 9.66 -3.91
C GLY A 395 11.19 10.15 -5.01
N ASP A 396 11.65 9.27 -5.91
CA ASP A 396 12.42 9.65 -7.09
C ASP A 396 11.52 10.34 -8.13
N LEU A 397 11.80 11.61 -8.42
CA LEU A 397 11.08 12.44 -9.38
C LEU A 397 11.88 12.74 -10.65
N SER A 398 12.96 11.98 -10.91
CA SER A 398 13.78 12.12 -12.13
C SER A 398 12.98 11.95 -13.43
N GLN A 399 11.91 11.14 -13.41
CA GLN A 399 10.99 11.01 -14.54
C GLN A 399 10.10 12.25 -14.77
N ILE A 400 9.97 13.13 -13.76
CA ILE A 400 9.11 14.32 -13.81
C ILE A 400 9.87 15.55 -14.30
N SER A 401 11.12 15.72 -13.88
CA SER A 401 11.92 16.89 -14.22
C SER A 401 13.35 16.49 -14.55
N SER A 402 13.85 16.94 -15.70
CA SER A 402 15.26 16.83 -16.07
C SER A 402 16.18 17.56 -15.10
N ASP A 403 15.66 18.59 -14.43
CA ASP A 403 16.39 19.44 -13.49
C ASP A 403 16.28 18.89 -12.05
N TYR A 404 15.61 17.75 -11.86
CA TYR A 404 15.54 17.09 -10.56
C TYR A 404 16.93 16.58 -10.16
N VAL A 405 17.53 17.26 -9.20
CA VAL A 405 18.74 16.80 -8.54
C VAL A 405 18.31 16.04 -7.29
N ARG A 406 18.63 14.74 -7.24
CA ARG A 406 18.45 13.95 -6.04
C ARG A 406 19.27 14.58 -4.90
N PRO A 407 18.69 14.77 -3.70
CA PRO A 407 19.43 15.26 -2.55
C PRO A 407 20.67 14.41 -2.30
N VAL A 408 21.80 15.06 -2.12
CA VAL A 408 23.04 14.39 -1.76
C VAL A 408 22.97 14.08 -0.27
N TYR A 409 23.00 12.80 0.07
CA TYR A 409 23.06 12.34 1.44
C TYR A 409 24.51 12.03 1.82
N PRO A 410 24.91 12.24 3.09
CA PRO A 410 26.22 11.84 3.56
C PRO A 410 26.40 10.32 3.39
N SER A 411 27.60 9.88 2.98
CA SER A 411 27.90 8.46 2.90
C SER A 411 27.86 7.85 4.30
N ILE A 412 27.06 6.80 4.48
CA ILE A 412 27.11 5.98 5.68
C ILE A 412 28.30 5.02 5.59
N PRO A 413 28.96 4.70 6.72
CA PRO A 413 29.93 3.62 6.74
C PRO A 413 29.30 2.29 6.27
N PRO A 414 30.10 1.36 5.71
CA PRO A 414 29.61 0.02 5.39
C PRO A 414 28.97 -0.66 6.59
N LEU A 415 27.77 -1.23 6.39
CA LEU A 415 27.04 -1.97 7.40
C LEU A 415 27.51 -3.44 7.40
N ASP A 416 28.61 -3.70 8.10
CA ASP A 416 29.28 -5.02 8.11
C ASP A 416 28.80 -5.94 9.25
N PHE A 417 27.73 -5.58 9.96
CA PHE A 417 27.15 -6.41 11.00
C PHE A 417 26.24 -7.48 10.41
N ALA A 418 26.04 -8.55 11.17
CA ALA A 418 25.10 -9.62 10.84
C ALA A 418 23.97 -9.66 11.87
N MET A 419 22.83 -10.20 11.48
CA MET A 419 21.69 -10.43 12.35
C MET A 419 21.38 -11.93 12.40
N ASP A 420 21.35 -12.48 13.60
CA ASP A 420 20.79 -13.79 13.86
C ASP A 420 19.29 -13.67 14.12
N VAL A 421 18.52 -14.46 13.39
CA VAL A 421 17.08 -14.59 13.56
C VAL A 421 16.70 -16.03 13.89
N SER A 422 17.65 -16.96 14.03
CA SER A 422 17.40 -18.40 14.22
C SER A 422 16.72 -18.76 15.55
N ARG A 423 16.69 -17.85 16.53
CA ARG A 423 16.06 -18.06 17.84
C ARG A 423 15.06 -16.98 18.21
N MET A 424 15.44 -15.72 18.01
CA MET A 424 14.65 -14.55 18.38
C MET A 424 14.34 -13.73 17.14
N ARG A 425 13.06 -13.50 16.84
CA ARG A 425 12.62 -12.77 15.64
C ARG A 425 11.24 -12.16 15.83
N ASN A 426 10.85 -11.19 15.00
CA ASN A 426 9.45 -10.76 14.89
C ASN A 426 8.80 -11.24 13.59
N VAL A 427 7.59 -10.72 13.33
CA VAL A 427 6.81 -10.97 12.13
C VAL A 427 7.56 -10.67 10.83
N ALA A 428 8.44 -9.67 10.79
CA ALA A 428 9.13 -9.25 9.58
C ALA A 428 10.06 -10.34 9.01
N CYS A 429 10.61 -11.18 9.88
CA CYS A 429 11.52 -12.25 9.48
C CYS A 429 10.82 -13.36 8.68
N TYR A 430 9.49 -13.40 8.62
CA TYR A 430 8.73 -14.34 7.79
C TYR A 430 8.31 -13.73 6.43
N MET A 431 8.72 -12.50 6.12
CA MET A 431 8.48 -11.90 4.80
C MET A 431 9.36 -12.59 3.75
N SER A 432 8.73 -12.96 2.63
CA SER A 432 9.39 -13.71 1.56
C SER A 432 10.29 -12.83 0.70
N GLN A 433 11.21 -13.49 -0.03
CA GLN A 433 12.03 -12.85 -1.06
C GLN A 433 11.22 -12.61 -2.34
N SER A 434 11.34 -11.42 -2.92
CA SER A 434 10.83 -11.08 -4.25
C SER A 434 11.76 -10.12 -4.97
N SER A 435 11.97 -10.32 -6.27
CA SER A 435 12.68 -9.38 -7.15
C SER A 435 11.82 -8.15 -7.52
N SER A 436 10.52 -8.22 -7.25
CA SER A 436 9.55 -7.13 -7.38
C SER A 436 8.83 -6.96 -6.04
N PRO A 437 9.54 -6.48 -5.00
CA PRO A 437 8.99 -6.39 -3.66
C PRO A 437 7.95 -5.27 -3.56
N ASN A 438 7.06 -5.39 -2.57
CA ASN A 438 6.13 -4.33 -2.19
C ASN A 438 6.53 -3.62 -0.89
N VAL A 439 7.64 -4.04 -0.28
CA VAL A 439 8.21 -3.46 0.94
C VAL A 439 9.66 -3.07 0.69
N LEU A 440 10.05 -1.89 1.17
CA LEU A 440 11.43 -1.41 1.17
C LEU A 440 12.02 -1.43 2.59
N VAL A 441 13.34 -1.62 2.67
CA VAL A 441 14.11 -1.46 3.90
C VAL A 441 14.66 -0.04 3.97
N GLN A 442 14.49 0.61 5.12
CA GLN A 442 14.97 1.95 5.41
C GLN A 442 15.75 1.91 6.72
N PHE A 443 17.02 2.33 6.69
CA PHE A 443 17.82 2.43 7.90
C PHE A 443 17.42 3.65 8.74
N VAL A 444 17.24 3.45 10.05
CA VAL A 444 16.77 4.48 10.98
C VAL A 444 17.57 4.45 12.29
N LEU A 445 17.88 5.65 12.83
CA LEU A 445 18.42 5.85 14.17
C LEU A 445 17.46 6.69 15.01
N TYR A 446 17.20 6.28 16.25
CA TYR A 446 16.36 7.05 17.18
C TYR A 446 16.77 6.92 18.66
N ASP A 447 17.23 5.75 19.11
CA ASP A 447 17.60 5.45 20.50
C ASP A 447 19.11 5.61 20.76
N HIS A 448 19.93 5.45 19.74
CA HIS A 448 21.37 5.73 19.74
C HIS A 448 21.82 6.46 18.47
N ASN A 449 23.09 6.88 18.43
CA ASN A 449 23.68 7.61 17.28
C ASN A 449 24.80 6.84 16.57
N ASN A 450 24.98 5.54 16.85
CA ASN A 450 25.98 4.73 16.18
C ASN A 450 25.57 4.39 14.75
N LEU A 451 26.23 5.01 13.76
CA LEU A 451 25.95 4.84 12.33
C LEU A 451 26.23 3.42 11.81
N LEU A 452 26.99 2.60 12.55
CA LEU A 452 27.30 1.22 12.17
C LEU A 452 26.16 0.24 12.47
N PHE A 453 25.21 0.63 13.32
CA PHE A 453 24.15 -0.26 13.81
C PHE A 453 22.76 0.36 13.68
N PRO A 454 22.35 0.88 12.51
CA PRO A 454 20.98 1.39 12.36
C PRO A 454 19.95 0.27 12.53
N HIS A 455 18.75 0.65 12.94
CA HIS A 455 17.59 -0.24 12.85
C HIS A 455 17.17 -0.42 11.39
N LEU A 456 16.68 -1.61 11.05
CA LEU A 456 16.08 -1.93 9.76
C LEU A 456 14.57 -1.72 9.85
N MET A 457 14.05 -0.62 9.31
CA MET A 457 12.63 -0.30 9.36
C MET A 457 11.99 -0.55 8.00
N LEU A 458 10.83 -1.21 7.99
CA LEU A 458 10.14 -1.61 6.77
C LEU A 458 9.02 -0.63 6.42
N PHE A 459 8.99 -0.21 5.15
CA PHE A 459 7.98 0.73 4.62
C PHE A 459 7.35 0.18 3.35
N ALA A 460 6.08 0.51 3.10
CA ALA A 460 5.40 0.08 1.88
C ALA A 460 5.86 0.89 0.65
N MET A 461 6.09 0.20 -0.48
CA MET A 461 6.42 0.83 -1.77
C MET A 461 5.19 1.16 -2.61
N GLU A 462 4.06 0.55 -2.29
CA GLU A 462 2.80 0.66 -3.00
C GLU A 462 1.61 0.65 -2.03
N ASN A 463 0.40 0.85 -2.55
CA ASN A 463 -0.82 0.67 -1.77
C ASN A 463 -1.11 -0.84 -1.71
N ILE A 464 -0.86 -1.45 -0.54
CA ILE A 464 -0.95 -2.89 -0.37
C ILE A 464 -2.37 -3.26 0.11
N PRO A 465 -3.15 -4.00 -0.69
CA PRO A 465 -4.43 -4.54 -0.25
C PRO A 465 -4.28 -5.52 0.90
N PRO A 466 -5.29 -5.62 1.79
CA PRO A 466 -5.37 -6.70 2.75
C PRO A 466 -5.21 -8.07 2.08
N LEU A 467 -4.56 -8.97 2.79
CA LEU A 467 -4.25 -10.34 2.42
C LEU A 467 -3.25 -10.53 1.27
N ARG A 468 -2.75 -9.44 0.66
CA ARG A 468 -1.59 -9.52 -0.22
C ARG A 468 -0.33 -9.80 0.60
N GLU A 469 0.47 -10.74 0.12
CA GLU A 469 1.74 -11.10 0.74
C GLU A 469 2.71 -9.92 0.72
N LEU A 470 3.44 -9.75 1.83
CA LEU A 470 4.50 -8.77 2.01
C LEU A 470 5.84 -9.43 1.67
N SER A 471 6.61 -8.78 0.81
CA SER A 471 7.86 -9.31 0.29
C SER A 471 8.95 -8.25 0.26
N LEU A 472 10.18 -8.71 0.50
CA LEU A 472 11.41 -7.91 0.53
C LEU A 472 12.35 -8.36 -0.59
N ASP A 473 13.28 -7.48 -0.95
CA ASP A 473 14.41 -7.84 -1.80
C ASP A 473 15.68 -7.95 -0.94
N TYR A 474 15.92 -9.15 -0.43
CA TYR A 474 17.12 -9.59 0.30
C TYR A 474 18.40 -9.57 -0.56
N GLY A 475 18.32 -9.18 -1.83
CA GLY A 475 19.44 -9.09 -2.76
C GLY A 475 19.77 -10.40 -3.48
N VAL A 476 20.91 -10.39 -4.19
CA VAL A 476 21.39 -11.57 -4.91
C VAL A 476 21.90 -12.61 -3.91
N ALA A 477 21.28 -13.78 -3.90
CA ALA A 477 21.82 -14.96 -3.24
C ALA A 477 23.07 -15.39 -4.02
N ASP A 478 24.26 -15.20 -3.46
CA ASP A 478 25.45 -15.86 -4.00
C ASP A 478 25.23 -17.38 -3.95
N GLU A 479 25.59 -18.06 -5.04
CA GLU A 479 25.45 -19.52 -5.27
C GLU A 479 26.06 -20.43 -4.18
N TRP A 480 26.73 -19.85 -3.18
CA TRP A 480 27.36 -20.53 -2.05
C TRP A 480 26.52 -20.55 -0.77
N THR A 481 25.57 -19.63 -0.65
CA THR A 481 24.55 -19.68 0.40
C THR A 481 23.27 -20.15 -0.26
N GLY A 482 22.94 -21.44 -0.09
CA GLY A 482 21.62 -21.95 -0.46
C GLY A 482 20.53 -21.01 0.04
N LYS A 483 19.38 -20.96 -0.66
CA LYS A 483 18.20 -20.18 -0.27
C LYS A 483 18.14 -20.08 1.26
N LEU A 484 18.14 -18.85 1.80
CA LEU A 484 18.00 -18.62 3.24
C LEU A 484 16.96 -19.61 3.77
N ALA A 485 17.30 -20.42 4.79
CA ALA A 485 16.42 -21.48 5.27
C ALA A 485 15.02 -20.99 5.67
N ILE A 486 14.88 -19.67 5.85
CA ILE A 486 13.66 -18.90 6.11
C ILE A 486 12.70 -18.86 4.90
N CYS A 487 13.18 -19.17 3.68
CA CYS A 487 12.43 -19.11 2.42
C CYS A 487 12.24 -20.48 1.74
N ASN A 488 12.52 -21.60 2.43
CA ASN A 488 12.36 -22.96 1.90
C ASN A 488 11.10 -23.64 2.40
#